data_AF-A0A6M3XM57-F1
#
_entry.id   AF-A0A6M3XM57-F1
#
_cell.length_a   1.000
_cell.length_b   1.000
_cell.length_c   1.000
_cell.angle_alpha   90.00
_cell.angle_beta   90.00
_cell.angle_gamma   90.00
#
_symmetry.space_group_name_H-M   'P 1'
#
loop_
_entity.id
_entity.type
_entity.pdbx_description
1 polymer ?
#
loop_
_entity_poly.entity_id
_entity_poly.type
_entity_poly.pdbx_seq_one_letter_code
_entity_poly.pdbx_strand_id
1 'polypeptide(L)'
;MKKILIILLAIAFNVFAQGEGDRIVNPTWKLSSGVLSPTVSTWTLTLPATTFSPSIVTPLIIGGADTISTLTYKTTTGVGKTGARHIFQVGTNGATEAMTILNNGFVGIGMTAPSRLLHLFSSTGEASIKLQSSYVANDQTAIEFYDKNASRNVYLNNRTSTISADPIFQIVAGGTTGIDFSTASGNLRIAVTGNVGIGTVTPLHKLSGYSTTATNLNAFNFVNNTINKVTSTVAQAIDTSSFSLNFSSLGSPKLSLKGKTGNSMIYVDSVGVGIGIASPNGRLVVKGSGTGTTKNFIFTNSADVEKFSIQDDGAVGVASINNLSASFFVGNTGN
;
A
#
# COMPACT_ATOMS: atom_id res chain seq x y z
N MET A 1 64.66 -48.56 -20.72
CA MET A 1 63.30 -48.54 -20.13
C MET A 1 62.59 -47.19 -20.16
N LYS A 2 63.27 -46.02 -20.23
CA LYS A 2 62.63 -44.69 -20.34
C LYS A 2 62.00 -44.33 -21.71
N LYS A 3 62.33 -45.04 -22.81
CA LYS A 3 61.75 -44.77 -24.15
C LYS A 3 60.44 -45.51 -24.45
N ILE A 4 60.11 -46.57 -23.69
CA ILE A 4 58.89 -47.38 -23.90
C ILE A 4 57.66 -46.76 -23.22
N LEU A 5 57.85 -45.97 -22.15
CA LEU A 5 56.75 -45.35 -21.42
C LEU A 5 56.12 -44.14 -22.16
N ILE A 6 56.88 -43.47 -23.03
CA ILE A 6 56.37 -42.35 -23.85
C ILE A 6 55.50 -42.88 -25.00
N ILE A 7 55.76 -44.09 -25.49
CA ILE A 7 54.99 -44.71 -26.58
C ILE A 7 53.65 -45.25 -26.05
N LEU A 8 53.60 -45.83 -24.84
CA LEU A 8 52.33 -46.31 -24.27
C LEU A 8 51.34 -45.18 -23.93
N LEU A 9 51.81 -43.98 -23.57
CA LEU A 9 50.92 -42.86 -23.24
C LEU A 9 50.33 -42.16 -24.48
N ALA A 10 51.05 -42.18 -25.61
CA ALA A 10 50.52 -41.70 -26.89
C ALA A 10 49.47 -42.65 -27.50
N ILE A 11 49.54 -43.95 -27.18
CA ILE A 11 48.57 -44.95 -27.64
C ILE A 11 47.24 -44.79 -26.88
N ALA A 12 47.25 -44.43 -25.59
CA ALA A 12 46.01 -44.29 -24.82
C ALA A 12 45.10 -43.13 -25.26
N PHE A 13 45.64 -42.07 -25.87
CA PHE A 13 44.86 -40.91 -26.32
C PHE A 13 44.45 -40.93 -27.80
N ASN A 14 44.98 -41.87 -28.61
CA ASN A 14 44.65 -42.01 -30.04
C ASN A 14 43.58 -43.08 -30.35
N VAL A 15 43.06 -43.80 -29.35
CA VAL A 15 42.19 -44.97 -29.57
C VAL A 15 40.72 -44.63 -29.93
N PHE A 16 40.35 -43.34 -30.03
CA PHE A 16 38.97 -42.98 -30.40
C PHE A 16 38.78 -42.32 -31.77
N ALA A 17 39.75 -42.41 -32.68
CA ALA A 17 39.59 -41.86 -34.03
C ALA A 17 40.31 -42.68 -35.10
N GLN A 18 39.87 -43.90 -35.38
CA GLN A 18 40.08 -44.55 -36.68
C GLN A 18 38.87 -45.41 -37.05
N GLY A 19 37.81 -44.76 -37.54
CA GLY A 19 37.05 -45.28 -38.68
C GLY A 19 37.73 -44.72 -39.93
N GLU A 20 37.92 -45.58 -40.93
CA GLU A 20 38.75 -45.35 -42.11
C GLU A 20 38.48 -44.03 -42.84
N GLY A 21 39.56 -43.36 -43.29
CA GLY A 21 39.49 -42.55 -44.51
C GLY A 21 39.51 -41.03 -44.41
N ASP A 22 40.15 -40.40 -43.41
CA ASP A 22 40.51 -38.98 -43.57
C ASP A 22 41.80 -38.57 -42.85
N ARG A 23 42.68 -37.87 -43.56
CA ARG A 23 44.02 -37.45 -43.10
C ARG A 23 43.88 -36.43 -41.96
N ILE A 24 44.12 -36.85 -40.72
CA ILE A 24 44.30 -35.92 -39.59
C ILE A 24 45.60 -35.14 -39.81
N VAL A 25 45.45 -33.85 -40.12
CA VAL A 25 46.54 -32.87 -40.12
C VAL A 25 46.99 -32.68 -38.66
N ASN A 26 48.26 -32.97 -38.38
CA ASN A 26 48.95 -32.83 -37.08
C ASN A 26 48.33 -31.77 -36.14
N PRO A 27 47.63 -32.15 -35.05
CA PRO A 27 47.51 -31.26 -33.93
C PRO A 27 48.85 -31.31 -33.17
N THR A 28 49.62 -30.23 -33.24
CA THR A 28 50.84 -30.09 -32.44
C THR A 28 50.45 -29.83 -30.98
N TRP A 29 50.14 -30.90 -30.24
CA TRP A 29 49.98 -30.82 -28.79
C TRP A 29 51.36 -30.68 -28.15
N LYS A 30 51.80 -29.44 -27.93
CA LYS A 30 52.98 -29.15 -27.10
C LYS A 30 52.56 -29.19 -25.63
N LEU A 31 52.85 -30.27 -24.93
CA LEU A 31 52.82 -30.29 -23.47
C LEU A 31 54.03 -29.48 -22.98
N SER A 32 53.86 -28.18 -22.69
CA SER A 32 54.92 -27.39 -22.07
C SER A 32 55.05 -27.79 -20.61
N SER A 33 56.05 -28.63 -20.33
CA SER A 33 56.61 -28.95 -19.01
C SER A 33 55.60 -29.20 -17.87
N GLY A 34 55.15 -30.45 -17.75
CA GLY A 34 54.59 -30.97 -16.50
C GLY A 34 55.22 -32.34 -16.22
N VAL A 35 55.87 -32.50 -15.06
CA VAL A 35 56.39 -33.81 -14.63
C VAL A 35 55.20 -34.67 -14.22
N LEU A 36 54.97 -35.78 -14.92
CA LEU A 36 54.02 -36.79 -14.49
C LEU A 36 54.64 -37.57 -13.30
N SER A 37 54.24 -37.27 -12.07
CA SER A 37 54.67 -38.00 -10.87
C SER A 37 53.50 -38.81 -10.27
N PRO A 38 53.59 -40.15 -10.19
CA PRO A 38 52.44 -41.02 -9.86
C PRO A 38 52.07 -41.08 -8.37
N THR A 39 52.48 -40.11 -7.53
CA THR A 39 52.41 -40.24 -6.05
C THR A 39 51.63 -39.14 -5.33
N VAL A 40 50.93 -38.24 -6.03
CA VAL A 40 50.11 -37.21 -5.41
C VAL A 40 48.65 -37.31 -5.86
N SER A 41 47.73 -37.18 -4.90
CA SER A 41 46.27 -37.30 -5.06
C SER A 41 45.62 -36.14 -5.82
N THR A 42 46.41 -35.18 -6.34
CA THR A 42 45.92 -34.05 -7.13
C THR A 42 46.87 -33.73 -8.28
N TRP A 43 46.29 -33.54 -9.47
CA TRP A 43 47.00 -33.12 -10.69
C TRP A 43 46.60 -31.69 -11.01
N THR A 44 47.57 -30.78 -11.15
CA THR A 44 47.33 -29.40 -11.56
C THR A 44 47.77 -29.22 -13.02
N LEU A 45 46.86 -28.74 -13.87
CA LEU A 45 47.13 -28.41 -15.28
C LEU A 45 46.90 -26.91 -15.48
N THR A 46 47.96 -26.15 -15.71
CA THR A 46 47.90 -24.72 -16.01
C THR A 46 47.99 -24.50 -17.51
N LEU A 47 46.96 -23.91 -18.12
CA LEU A 47 46.91 -23.62 -19.54
C LEU A 47 46.77 -22.10 -19.79
N PRO A 48 47.61 -21.48 -20.63
CA PRO A 48 47.42 -20.08 -21.00
C PRO A 48 46.26 -19.92 -22.00
N ALA A 49 45.34 -18.99 -21.73
CA ALA A 49 44.22 -18.56 -22.59
C ALA A 49 43.50 -19.69 -23.37
N THR A 50 42.71 -20.50 -22.65
CA THR A 50 41.99 -21.64 -23.22
C THR A 50 40.56 -21.31 -23.66
N THR A 51 40.17 -21.79 -24.83
CA THR A 51 38.77 -21.83 -25.28
C THR A 51 38.26 -23.27 -25.26
N PHE A 52 37.17 -23.52 -24.54
CA PHE A 52 36.44 -24.79 -24.62
C PHE A 52 35.30 -24.67 -25.62
N SER A 53 35.14 -25.65 -26.49
CA SER A 53 34.05 -25.72 -27.48
C SER A 53 33.63 -27.18 -27.67
N PRO A 54 32.35 -27.54 -27.55
CA PRO A 54 31.20 -26.65 -27.32
C PRO A 54 30.94 -26.33 -25.83
N SER A 55 31.47 -27.12 -24.90
CA SER A 55 31.13 -27.02 -23.48
C SER A 55 32.28 -27.44 -22.57
N ILE A 56 32.15 -27.09 -21.29
CA ILE A 56 32.96 -27.62 -20.20
C ILE A 56 32.03 -28.38 -19.24
N VAL A 57 32.42 -29.60 -18.85
CA VAL A 57 31.73 -30.37 -17.81
C VAL A 57 32.68 -30.48 -16.63
N THR A 58 32.41 -29.70 -15.59
CA THR A 58 33.19 -29.70 -14.35
C THR A 58 32.24 -29.61 -13.16
N PRO A 59 32.46 -30.39 -12.09
CA PRO A 59 31.65 -30.31 -10.88
C PRO A 59 31.85 -28.98 -10.14
N LEU A 60 32.97 -28.27 -10.40
CA LEU A 60 33.31 -27.05 -9.68
C LEU A 60 34.03 -26.04 -10.59
N ILE A 61 33.56 -24.80 -10.55
CA ILE A 61 34.26 -23.63 -11.07
C ILE A 61 34.38 -22.65 -9.90
N ILE A 62 35.60 -22.31 -9.53
CA ILE A 62 35.91 -21.41 -8.39
C ILE A 62 36.86 -20.31 -8.85
N GLY A 63 36.78 -19.17 -8.17
CA GLY A 63 37.71 -18.05 -8.35
C GLY A 63 39.09 -18.31 -7.71
N GLY A 64 39.95 -17.30 -7.76
CA GLY A 64 41.25 -17.31 -7.07
C GLY A 64 41.14 -17.22 -5.55
N ALA A 65 42.28 -17.39 -4.87
CA ALA A 65 42.36 -17.46 -3.41
C ALA A 65 42.31 -16.10 -2.69
N ASP A 66 42.53 -15.00 -3.41
CA ASP A 66 42.56 -13.66 -2.80
C ASP A 66 41.16 -13.14 -2.47
N THR A 67 41.05 -12.29 -1.45
CA THR A 67 39.77 -11.68 -0.98
C THR A 67 39.07 -10.81 -2.03
N ILE A 68 39.74 -10.50 -3.14
CA ILE A 68 39.23 -9.70 -4.26
C ILE A 68 39.22 -10.49 -5.59
N SER A 69 39.55 -11.78 -5.57
CA SER A 69 39.51 -12.61 -6.77
C SER A 69 38.08 -12.68 -7.32
N THR A 70 37.90 -12.33 -8.60
CA THR A 70 36.57 -12.38 -9.25
C THR A 70 36.45 -13.58 -10.19
N LEU A 71 35.25 -14.15 -10.25
CA LEU A 71 34.84 -15.07 -11.30
C LEU A 71 33.88 -14.34 -12.23
N THR A 72 34.34 -14.02 -13.44
CA THR A 72 33.56 -13.21 -14.39
C THR A 72 32.90 -14.08 -15.45
N TYR A 73 31.57 -14.08 -15.47
CA TYR A 73 30.78 -14.69 -16.54
C TYR A 73 30.30 -13.60 -17.51
N LYS A 74 30.56 -13.78 -18.81
CA LYS A 74 30.04 -12.91 -19.88
C LYS A 74 29.32 -13.77 -20.90
N THR A 75 28.16 -13.33 -21.34
CA THR A 75 27.39 -14.02 -22.40
C THR A 75 28.06 -13.89 -23.76
N THR A 76 28.78 -12.79 -24.01
CA THR A 76 29.48 -12.53 -25.27
C THR A 76 30.78 -11.75 -25.04
N THR A 77 31.76 -11.94 -25.93
CA THR A 77 32.98 -11.11 -26.00
C THR A 77 32.82 -9.87 -26.88
N GLY A 78 31.74 -9.78 -27.66
CA GLY A 78 31.40 -8.61 -28.50
C GLY A 78 30.36 -7.68 -27.85
N VAL A 79 30.01 -6.61 -28.57
CA VAL A 79 28.94 -5.67 -28.17
C VAL A 79 27.62 -6.45 -28.04
N GLY A 80 26.98 -6.38 -26.88
CA GLY A 80 25.86 -7.23 -26.49
C GLY A 80 24.73 -7.26 -27.53
N LYS A 81 24.65 -8.35 -28.29
CA LYS A 81 23.57 -8.57 -29.26
C LYS A 81 22.25 -8.78 -28.52
N THR A 82 21.17 -8.22 -29.06
CA THR A 82 19.79 -8.51 -28.63
C THR A 82 19.60 -10.02 -28.50
N GLY A 83 19.22 -10.49 -27.30
CA GLY A 83 18.96 -11.90 -27.01
C GLY A 83 20.04 -12.61 -26.19
N ALA A 84 21.25 -12.06 -26.07
CA ALA A 84 22.25 -12.62 -25.16
C ALA A 84 21.77 -12.55 -23.70
N ARG A 85 21.87 -13.68 -22.98
CA ARG A 85 21.38 -13.83 -21.60
C ARG A 85 22.17 -14.88 -20.85
N HIS A 86 22.28 -14.72 -19.53
CA HIS A 86 22.64 -15.81 -18.65
C HIS A 86 21.39 -16.64 -18.36
N ILE A 87 21.53 -17.96 -18.45
CA ILE A 87 20.47 -18.93 -18.22
C ILE A 87 20.95 -19.87 -17.12
N PHE A 88 20.16 -20.00 -16.06
CA PHE A 88 20.37 -20.99 -15.01
C PHE A 88 19.32 -22.08 -15.16
N GLN A 89 19.76 -23.23 -15.66
CA GLN A 89 18.90 -24.38 -15.91
C GLN A 89 18.94 -25.36 -14.73
N VAL A 90 17.78 -25.93 -14.43
CA VAL A 90 17.57 -26.95 -13.39
C VAL A 90 16.65 -28.03 -13.92
N GLY A 91 16.31 -28.99 -13.06
CA GLY A 91 15.46 -30.12 -13.41
C GLY A 91 16.21 -31.18 -14.23
N THR A 92 15.48 -32.22 -14.64
CA THR A 92 16.05 -33.34 -15.41
C THR A 92 16.66 -32.83 -16.71
N ASN A 93 17.97 -32.98 -16.86
CA ASN A 93 18.74 -32.55 -18.04
C ASN A 93 18.56 -31.06 -18.39
N GLY A 94 18.38 -30.18 -17.40
CA GLY A 94 18.30 -28.72 -17.62
C GLY A 94 17.02 -28.26 -18.33
N ALA A 95 15.96 -29.08 -18.33
CA ALA A 95 14.70 -28.77 -19.01
C ALA A 95 13.98 -27.51 -18.47
N THR A 96 14.36 -27.00 -17.31
CA THR A 96 13.73 -25.84 -16.67
C THR A 96 14.69 -24.68 -16.57
N GLU A 97 14.37 -23.55 -17.20
CA GLU A 97 15.04 -22.26 -16.95
C GLU A 97 14.50 -21.67 -15.63
N ALA A 98 15.26 -21.82 -14.53
CA ALA A 98 14.86 -21.32 -13.22
C ALA A 98 15.10 -19.82 -13.07
N MET A 99 16.18 -19.33 -13.67
CA MET A 99 16.56 -17.92 -13.60
C MET A 99 17.18 -17.45 -14.92
N THR A 100 16.82 -16.23 -15.29
CA THR A 100 17.31 -15.53 -16.47
C THR A 100 17.92 -14.19 -16.07
N ILE A 101 19.06 -13.83 -16.66
CA ILE A 101 19.59 -12.45 -16.61
C ILE A 101 19.77 -11.96 -18.04
N LEU A 102 19.01 -10.94 -18.43
CA LEU A 102 19.08 -10.31 -19.75
C LEU A 102 20.29 -9.39 -19.88
N ASN A 103 20.70 -9.08 -21.11
CA ASN A 103 21.80 -8.14 -21.40
C ASN A 103 21.52 -6.70 -20.93
N ASN A 104 20.27 -6.35 -20.63
CA ASN A 104 19.88 -5.05 -20.04
C ASN A 104 19.86 -5.07 -18.50
N GLY A 105 20.29 -6.17 -17.86
CA GLY A 105 20.37 -6.32 -16.41
C GLY A 105 19.09 -6.80 -15.72
N PHE A 106 18.03 -7.10 -16.47
CA PHE A 106 16.78 -7.58 -15.87
C PHE A 106 16.90 -9.04 -15.46
N VAL A 107 16.51 -9.32 -14.21
CA VAL A 107 16.54 -10.65 -13.60
C VAL A 107 15.12 -11.21 -13.56
N GLY A 108 14.91 -12.37 -14.17
CA GLY A 108 13.69 -13.16 -14.09
C GLY A 108 13.91 -14.40 -13.23
N ILE A 109 12.98 -14.69 -12.31
CA ILE A 109 12.90 -15.98 -11.61
C ILE A 109 11.60 -16.65 -12.06
N GLY A 110 11.73 -17.79 -12.75
CA GLY A 110 10.62 -18.44 -13.47
C GLY A 110 10.15 -17.69 -14.73
N MET A 111 10.79 -16.59 -15.13
CA MET A 111 10.42 -15.78 -16.30
C MET A 111 11.58 -15.61 -17.27
N THR A 112 11.36 -15.97 -18.54
CA THR A 112 12.38 -15.82 -19.60
C THR A 112 12.42 -14.42 -20.20
N ALA A 113 11.38 -13.61 -20.06
CA ALA A 113 11.34 -12.22 -20.53
C ALA A 113 10.92 -11.26 -19.41
N PRO A 114 11.80 -11.02 -18.42
CA PRO A 114 11.51 -10.05 -17.36
C PRO A 114 11.31 -8.65 -17.95
N SER A 115 10.33 -7.90 -17.41
CA SER A 115 9.97 -6.55 -17.86
C SER A 115 10.34 -5.46 -16.83
N ARG A 116 10.99 -5.85 -15.74
CA ARG A 116 11.48 -5.01 -14.64
C ARG A 116 12.82 -5.58 -14.17
N LEU A 117 13.56 -4.80 -13.37
CA LEU A 117 14.86 -5.22 -12.81
C LEU A 117 14.80 -6.57 -12.10
N LEU A 118 13.72 -6.85 -11.37
CA LEU A 118 13.41 -8.15 -10.80
C LEU A 118 11.97 -8.53 -11.15
N HIS A 119 11.75 -9.68 -11.75
CA HIS A 119 10.42 -10.22 -12.08
C HIS A 119 10.33 -11.68 -11.62
N LEU A 120 9.46 -11.93 -10.64
CA LEU A 120 9.10 -13.29 -10.20
C LEU A 120 7.82 -13.72 -10.93
N PHE A 121 7.86 -14.90 -11.53
CA PHE A 121 6.72 -15.46 -12.24
C PHE A 121 6.56 -16.94 -11.89
N SER A 122 5.31 -17.38 -11.76
CA SER A 122 4.92 -18.78 -11.67
C SER A 122 3.64 -18.99 -12.46
N SER A 123 3.61 -20.02 -13.32
CA SER A 123 2.43 -20.38 -14.10
C SER A 123 1.51 -21.38 -13.40
N THR A 124 1.98 -21.99 -12.30
CA THR A 124 1.30 -23.11 -11.63
C THR A 124 1.19 -22.93 -10.10
N GLY A 125 1.73 -21.85 -9.54
CA GLY A 125 1.71 -21.58 -8.10
C GLY A 125 1.83 -20.09 -7.77
N GLU A 126 2.10 -19.79 -6.50
CA GLU A 126 2.28 -18.43 -6.02
C GLU A 126 3.67 -17.89 -6.37
N ALA A 127 3.73 -16.68 -6.93
CA ALA A 127 4.97 -15.94 -7.11
C ALA A 127 5.13 -14.94 -5.96
N SER A 128 5.63 -15.41 -4.81
CA SER A 128 5.81 -14.57 -3.61
C SER A 128 7.26 -14.48 -3.15
N ILE A 129 7.58 -13.35 -2.49
CA ILE A 129 8.84 -13.16 -1.78
C ILE A 129 8.57 -13.47 -0.30
N LYS A 130 9.08 -14.60 0.19
CA LYS A 130 9.03 -14.94 1.61
C LYS A 130 10.31 -14.48 2.29
N LEU A 131 10.19 -13.56 3.25
CA LEU A 131 11.28 -13.13 4.12
C LEU A 131 11.04 -13.71 5.51
N GLN A 132 12.04 -14.41 6.08
CA GLN A 132 11.96 -14.96 7.44
C GLN A 132 13.33 -14.81 8.14
N SER A 133 13.33 -14.40 9.42
CA SER A 133 14.49 -14.53 10.30
C SER A 133 14.22 -15.58 11.38
N SER A 134 15.27 -16.27 11.82
CA SER A 134 15.22 -17.31 12.85
C SER A 134 15.67 -16.84 14.24
N TYR A 135 16.16 -15.60 14.37
CA TYR A 135 16.71 -15.07 15.61
C TYR A 135 15.63 -14.36 16.46
N VAL A 136 15.64 -14.62 17.77
CA VAL A 136 14.53 -14.29 18.70
C VAL A 136 14.63 -12.90 19.36
N ALA A 137 15.58 -12.06 18.96
CA ALA A 137 15.71 -10.70 19.51
C ALA A 137 16.05 -9.68 18.41
N ASN A 138 15.17 -8.70 18.20
CA ASN A 138 15.35 -7.52 17.32
C ASN A 138 15.47 -7.78 15.81
N ASP A 139 15.41 -9.03 15.36
CA ASP A 139 15.48 -9.36 13.95
C ASP A 139 14.17 -9.04 13.23
N GLN A 140 14.27 -8.15 12.25
CA GLN A 140 13.17 -7.75 11.40
C GLN A 140 13.50 -8.16 9.98
N THR A 141 12.58 -8.86 9.35
CA THR A 141 12.56 -8.92 7.89
C THR A 141 11.76 -7.73 7.38
N ALA A 142 12.35 -6.99 6.44
CA ALA A 142 11.70 -5.81 5.89
C ALA A 142 11.89 -5.70 4.37
N ILE A 143 10.92 -5.02 3.76
CA ILE A 143 11.08 -4.41 2.44
C ILE A 143 11.25 -2.90 2.69
N GLU A 144 12.37 -2.36 2.24
CA GLU A 144 12.73 -0.97 2.42
C GLU A 144 12.79 -0.25 1.07
N PHE A 145 12.19 0.94 1.02
CA PHE A 145 12.23 1.80 -0.15
C PHE A 145 12.99 3.08 0.20
N TYR A 146 14.07 3.34 -0.54
CA TYR A 146 14.91 4.52 -0.36
C TYR A 146 14.76 5.50 -1.51
N ASP A 147 14.92 6.80 -1.24
CA ASP A 147 15.19 7.78 -2.29
C ASP A 147 16.67 7.76 -2.72
N LYS A 148 16.99 8.55 -3.74
CA LYS A 148 18.38 8.71 -4.23
C LYS A 148 19.36 9.24 -3.18
N ASN A 149 18.86 9.80 -2.08
CA ASN A 149 19.64 10.40 -0.99
C ASN A 149 19.73 9.45 0.23
N ALA A 150 19.37 8.17 0.09
CA ALA A 150 19.34 7.19 1.16
C ALA A 150 18.37 7.53 2.32
N SER A 151 17.30 8.29 2.04
CA SER A 151 16.18 8.47 2.97
C SER A 151 15.14 7.37 2.78
N ARG A 152 14.73 6.72 3.88
CA ARG A 152 13.77 5.61 3.85
C ARG A 152 12.34 6.14 3.75
N ASN A 153 11.71 5.98 2.59
CA ASN A 153 10.36 6.49 2.34
C ASN A 153 9.27 5.52 2.82
N VAL A 154 9.48 4.23 2.63
CA VAL A 154 8.55 3.18 3.05
C VAL A 154 9.34 2.06 3.72
N TYR A 155 8.89 1.66 4.90
CA TYR A 155 9.46 0.56 5.67
C TYR A 155 8.37 -0.42 6.04
N LEU A 156 8.32 -1.57 5.35
CA LEU A 156 7.37 -2.65 5.63
C LEU A 156 8.11 -3.72 6.41
N ASN A 157 7.82 -3.87 7.69
CA ASN A 157 8.48 -4.83 8.57
C ASN A 157 7.46 -5.68 9.32
N ASN A 158 7.90 -6.85 9.77
CA ASN A 158 7.16 -7.69 10.71
C ASN A 158 7.86 -7.68 12.08
N ARG A 159 7.84 -6.54 12.76
CA ARG A 159 8.47 -6.39 14.07
C ARG A 159 7.52 -6.88 15.17
N THR A 160 7.86 -8.01 15.78
CA THR A 160 7.28 -8.44 17.05
C THR A 160 8.03 -7.75 18.20
N SER A 161 7.45 -6.68 18.76
CA SER A 161 7.93 -6.14 20.03
C SER A 161 7.43 -7.05 21.15
N THR A 162 8.32 -7.52 22.03
CA THR A 162 7.99 -8.30 23.23
C THR A 162 7.15 -7.52 24.26
N ILE A 163 6.76 -6.27 23.95
CA ILE A 163 5.89 -5.44 24.76
C ILE A 163 4.76 -4.93 23.86
N SER A 164 3.57 -5.45 24.11
CA SER A 164 2.30 -5.27 23.40
C SER A 164 2.15 -5.94 22.04
N ALA A 165 1.21 -6.88 22.02
CA ALA A 165 0.65 -7.55 20.86
C ALA A 165 0.34 -6.58 19.70
N ASP A 166 0.75 -7.04 18.52
CA ASP A 166 0.48 -6.58 17.15
C ASP A 166 0.94 -5.16 16.73
N PRO A 167 1.74 -5.12 15.65
CA PRO A 167 1.15 -4.59 14.43
C PRO A 167 1.33 -5.54 13.24
N ILE A 168 0.22 -5.99 12.66
CA ILE A 168 0.18 -6.88 11.47
C ILE A 168 0.67 -6.16 10.20
N PHE A 169 0.82 -4.83 10.21
CA PHE A 169 1.34 -4.03 9.10
C PHE A 169 1.68 -2.62 9.58
N GLN A 170 2.96 -2.28 9.72
CA GLN A 170 3.40 -0.91 9.99
C GLN A 170 3.95 -0.31 8.69
N ILE A 171 3.30 0.74 8.17
CA ILE A 171 3.93 1.65 7.22
C ILE A 171 4.53 2.78 8.05
N VAL A 172 5.85 2.93 8.05
CA VAL A 172 6.52 4.09 8.63
C VAL A 172 7.02 4.96 7.48
N ALA A 173 6.48 6.17 7.37
CA ALA A 173 7.11 7.22 6.58
C ALA A 173 8.40 7.62 7.29
N GLY A 174 9.56 7.18 6.80
CA GLY A 174 10.87 7.52 7.35
C GLY A 174 11.50 8.77 6.73
N GLY A 175 10.77 9.50 5.88
CA GLY A 175 11.21 10.73 5.20
C GLY A 175 10.38 11.96 5.59
N THR A 176 10.56 13.07 4.87
CA THR A 176 9.79 14.32 5.04
C THR A 176 8.37 14.25 4.50
N THR A 177 7.99 13.13 3.88
CA THR A 177 6.69 12.93 3.23
C THR A 177 5.88 11.89 4.01
N GLY A 178 4.62 12.21 4.31
CA GLY A 178 3.70 11.29 4.98
C GLY A 178 3.30 10.08 4.12
N ILE A 179 2.40 9.23 4.62
CA ILE A 179 1.80 8.14 3.85
C ILE A 179 0.57 8.69 3.15
N ASP A 180 0.64 8.81 1.83
CA ASP A 180 -0.48 9.29 1.01
C ASP A 180 -1.20 8.11 0.34
N PHE A 181 -2.44 7.88 0.73
CA PHE A 181 -3.39 7.02 0.03
C PHE A 181 -4.20 7.90 -0.94
N SER A 182 -3.67 8.03 -2.16
CA SER A 182 -4.18 8.72 -3.37
C SER A 182 -3.59 10.09 -3.72
N THR A 183 -4.05 10.63 -4.87
CA THR A 183 -3.52 11.72 -5.72
C THR A 183 -3.10 12.98 -4.98
N ALA A 184 -2.45 13.92 -5.67
CA ALA A 184 -1.82 15.14 -5.11
C ALA A 184 -2.68 16.00 -4.15
N SER A 185 -4.00 15.80 -4.08
CA SER A 185 -4.92 16.46 -3.14
C SER A 185 -5.22 15.66 -1.86
N GLY A 186 -4.75 14.41 -1.77
CA GLY A 186 -4.76 13.50 -0.62
C GLY A 186 -6.14 13.00 -0.20
N ASN A 187 -6.63 11.86 -0.71
CA ASN A 187 -7.90 11.29 -0.19
C ASN A 187 -7.75 10.85 1.26
N LEU A 188 -6.64 10.19 1.61
CA LEU A 188 -6.25 9.89 2.98
C LEU A 188 -4.73 10.05 3.12
N ARG A 189 -4.27 10.92 4.01
CA ARG A 189 -2.87 11.16 4.32
C ARG A 189 -2.60 10.91 5.79
N ILE A 190 -1.51 10.23 6.12
CA ILE A 190 -0.92 10.28 7.46
C ILE A 190 0.31 11.15 7.36
N ALA A 191 0.21 12.40 7.84
CA ALA A 191 1.33 13.34 7.83
C ALA A 191 2.49 12.81 8.70
N VAL A 192 3.70 13.32 8.45
CA VAL A 192 4.90 13.01 9.24
C VAL A 192 4.71 13.31 10.74
N THR A 193 3.81 14.25 11.07
CA THR A 193 3.42 14.60 12.44
C THR A 193 2.47 13.57 13.10
N GLY A 194 2.10 12.51 12.37
CA GLY A 194 1.13 11.50 12.78
C GLY A 194 -0.33 11.94 12.67
N ASN A 195 -0.60 13.10 12.07
CA ASN A 195 -1.96 13.59 11.85
C ASN A 195 -2.58 12.92 10.61
N VAL A 196 -3.84 12.52 10.72
CA VAL A 196 -4.60 11.92 9.61
C VAL A 196 -5.39 13.02 8.88
N GLY A 197 -5.09 13.25 7.61
CA GLY A 197 -5.87 14.07 6.70
C GLY A 197 -6.79 13.22 5.84
N ILE A 198 -8.05 13.59 5.66
CA ILE A 198 -8.98 13.03 4.68
C ILE A 198 -9.35 14.15 3.72
N GLY A 199 -8.93 14.07 2.47
CA GLY A 199 -9.10 15.14 1.47
C GLY A 199 -8.17 16.35 1.66
N THR A 200 -7.12 16.26 2.50
CA THR A 200 -6.11 17.31 2.70
C THR A 200 -4.70 16.74 2.85
N VAL A 201 -3.73 17.44 2.28
CA VAL A 201 -2.29 17.12 2.41
C VAL A 201 -1.60 17.85 3.57
N THR A 202 -2.29 18.77 4.26
CA THR A 202 -1.76 19.54 5.40
C THR A 202 -2.71 19.47 6.61
N PRO A 203 -2.89 18.29 7.24
CA PRO A 203 -3.76 18.16 8.40
C PRO A 203 -3.19 18.91 9.62
N LEU A 204 -3.88 19.98 10.03
CA LEU A 204 -3.49 20.80 11.18
C LEU A 204 -3.85 20.15 12.54
N HIS A 205 -4.78 19.18 12.56
CA HIS A 205 -5.20 18.45 13.74
C HIS A 205 -5.02 16.94 13.57
N LYS A 206 -5.07 16.18 14.68
CA LYS A 206 -4.88 14.71 14.71
C LYS A 206 -5.74 13.95 13.69
N LEU A 207 -6.94 14.45 13.43
CA LEU A 207 -7.79 14.02 12.33
C LEU A 207 -8.39 15.28 11.68
N SER A 208 -8.14 15.48 10.39
CA SER A 208 -8.61 16.65 9.62
C SER A 208 -9.32 16.17 8.34
N GLY A 209 -10.60 16.52 8.16
CA GLY A 209 -11.33 16.32 6.91
C GLY A 209 -11.42 17.62 6.11
N TYR A 210 -11.17 17.59 4.80
CA TYR A 210 -11.27 18.74 3.90
C TYR A 210 -11.85 18.30 2.54
N SER A 211 -12.65 19.15 1.91
CA SER A 211 -13.16 18.94 0.54
C SER A 211 -13.04 20.24 -0.23
N THR A 212 -12.45 20.21 -1.42
CA THR A 212 -12.35 21.36 -2.34
C THR A 212 -13.60 21.54 -3.19
N THR A 213 -14.53 20.58 -3.19
CA THR A 213 -15.77 20.63 -3.99
C THR A 213 -16.94 20.88 -3.05
N ALA A 214 -17.50 22.09 -3.13
CA ALA A 214 -18.47 22.68 -2.20
C ALA A 214 -19.90 22.09 -2.28
N THR A 215 -20.07 20.79 -2.49
CA THR A 215 -21.41 20.21 -2.69
C THR A 215 -21.98 19.39 -1.54
N ASN A 216 -21.26 19.08 -0.45
CA ASN A 216 -21.84 18.67 0.86
C ASN A 216 -20.73 18.62 1.94
N LEU A 217 -20.72 19.57 2.88
CA LEU A 217 -19.62 19.90 3.80
C LEU A 217 -19.68 19.23 5.20
N ASN A 218 -20.08 17.97 5.30
CA ASN A 218 -20.02 17.30 6.62
C ASN A 218 -18.59 16.78 6.86
N ALA A 219 -17.80 17.44 7.72
CA ALA A 219 -16.48 16.97 8.15
C ALA A 219 -16.54 15.57 8.79
N PHE A 220 -17.68 15.25 9.41
CA PHE A 220 -18.08 13.93 9.87
C PHE A 220 -19.57 13.76 9.54
N ASN A 221 -19.91 12.77 8.71
CA ASN A 221 -21.29 12.41 8.42
C ASN A 221 -21.57 11.02 8.99
N PHE A 222 -22.29 10.94 10.11
CA PHE A 222 -22.81 9.67 10.60
C PHE A 222 -24.17 9.43 9.93
N VAL A 223 -24.16 8.67 8.83
CA VAL A 223 -25.41 8.22 8.18
C VAL A 223 -25.68 6.79 8.62
N ASN A 224 -26.87 6.54 9.17
CA ASN A 224 -27.32 5.18 9.45
C ASN A 224 -27.57 4.47 8.10
N ASN A 225 -26.80 3.40 7.86
CA ASN A 225 -26.68 2.77 6.56
C ASN A 225 -27.63 1.57 6.41
N THR A 226 -28.62 1.75 5.54
CA THR A 226 -28.95 0.70 4.55
C THR A 226 -29.11 1.27 3.12
N ILE A 227 -29.44 2.56 2.94
CA ILE A 227 -29.81 3.11 1.60
C ILE A 227 -28.87 4.22 1.09
N ASN A 228 -28.14 4.94 1.94
CA ASN A 228 -27.34 6.10 1.50
C ASN A 228 -25.86 5.74 1.23
N LYS A 229 -25.65 4.79 0.31
CA LYS A 229 -24.33 4.47 -0.24
C LYS A 229 -24.08 5.34 -1.48
N VAL A 230 -23.15 6.29 -1.35
CA VAL A 230 -22.34 6.89 -2.43
C VAL A 230 -23.07 7.88 -3.36
N THR A 231 -22.39 8.99 -3.65
CA THR A 231 -22.54 9.77 -4.88
C THR A 231 -22.82 8.87 -6.09
N SER A 232 -24.07 8.80 -6.55
CA SER A 232 -24.41 8.13 -7.80
C SER A 232 -25.70 8.71 -8.37
N THR A 233 -25.65 9.04 -9.65
CA THR A 233 -26.61 9.75 -10.49
C THR A 233 -27.92 9.01 -10.78
N VAL A 234 -28.46 8.20 -9.86
CA VAL A 234 -29.73 7.49 -10.09
C VAL A 234 -30.54 7.39 -8.79
N ALA A 235 -31.75 7.97 -8.82
CA ALA A 235 -32.84 7.90 -7.85
C ALA A 235 -32.54 8.37 -6.41
N GLN A 236 -33.02 9.57 -6.09
CA GLN A 236 -32.99 10.18 -4.76
C GLN A 236 -33.51 9.21 -3.69
N ALA A 237 -32.66 8.92 -2.70
CA ALA A 237 -33.11 8.32 -1.46
C ALA A 237 -34.07 9.29 -0.74
N ILE A 238 -35.24 8.80 -0.35
CA ILE A 238 -36.30 9.56 0.35
C ILE A 238 -35.93 9.84 1.82
N ASP A 239 -34.75 9.41 2.27
CA ASP A 239 -34.22 9.63 3.61
C ASP A 239 -32.94 10.46 3.54
N THR A 240 -33.04 11.70 4.00
CA THR A 240 -31.99 12.71 4.03
C THR A 240 -31.64 13.10 5.48
N SER A 241 -31.96 12.22 6.44
CA SER A 241 -31.60 12.42 7.84
C SER A 241 -30.09 12.50 8.02
N SER A 242 -29.65 13.45 8.84
CA SER A 242 -28.22 13.68 9.07
C SER A 242 -27.98 14.41 10.39
N PHE A 243 -26.82 14.12 10.99
CA PHE A 243 -26.18 14.97 11.99
C PHE A 243 -24.91 15.54 11.39
N SER A 244 -24.73 16.85 11.48
CA SER A 244 -23.57 17.53 10.93
C SER A 244 -23.05 18.63 11.84
N LEU A 245 -21.72 18.66 11.99
CA LEU A 245 -20.96 19.78 12.51
C LEU A 245 -20.22 20.39 11.33
N ASN A 246 -20.60 21.61 10.94
CA ASN A 246 -20.01 22.32 9.82
C ASN A 246 -19.16 23.47 10.36
N PHE A 247 -17.89 23.48 9.99
CA PHE A 247 -16.97 24.58 10.24
C PHE A 247 -16.61 25.19 8.89
N SER A 248 -16.73 26.51 8.74
CA SER A 248 -16.26 27.20 7.54
C SER A 248 -15.19 28.22 7.92
N SER A 249 -14.25 28.48 7.02
CA SER A 249 -13.14 29.41 7.24
C SER A 249 -13.59 30.87 7.39
N LEU A 250 -14.84 31.19 7.02
CA LEU A 250 -15.39 32.54 6.99
C LEU A 250 -16.76 32.65 7.71
N GLY A 251 -17.23 31.59 8.36
CA GLY A 251 -18.54 31.56 9.02
C GLY A 251 -18.51 30.86 10.36
N SER A 252 -19.52 31.14 11.20
CA SER A 252 -19.61 30.50 12.50
C SER A 252 -19.86 29.00 12.38
N PRO A 253 -19.39 28.20 13.36
CA PRO A 253 -19.70 26.78 13.43
C PRO A 253 -21.21 26.58 13.39
N LYS A 254 -21.65 25.54 12.67
CA LYS A 254 -23.05 25.17 12.60
C LYS A 254 -23.22 23.74 13.08
N LEU A 255 -24.25 23.53 13.89
CA LEU A 255 -24.76 22.20 14.21
C LEU A 255 -26.08 22.03 13.45
N SER A 256 -26.24 20.95 12.68
CA SER A 256 -27.51 20.66 12.02
C SER A 256 -27.91 19.20 12.18
N LEU A 257 -29.14 19.01 12.64
CA LEU A 257 -29.88 17.77 12.65
C LEU A 257 -31.01 17.89 11.63
N LYS A 258 -31.03 17.00 10.64
CA LYS A 258 -32.09 16.94 9.62
C LYS A 258 -32.93 15.69 9.78
N GLY A 259 -34.23 15.82 9.52
CA GLY A 259 -35.16 14.70 9.46
C GLY A 259 -35.16 14.01 8.10
N LYS A 260 -35.98 12.96 7.98
CA LYS A 260 -36.06 12.07 6.80
C LYS A 260 -36.27 12.82 5.48
N THR A 261 -37.07 13.87 5.45
CA THR A 261 -37.35 14.66 4.25
C THR A 261 -36.44 15.89 4.08
N GLY A 262 -35.43 16.04 4.95
CA GLY A 262 -34.42 17.10 4.87
C GLY A 262 -34.81 18.37 5.60
N ASN A 263 -35.97 18.34 6.29
CA ASN A 263 -36.40 19.39 7.19
C ASN A 263 -35.41 19.58 8.34
N SER A 264 -35.17 20.83 8.74
CA SER A 264 -34.28 21.14 9.87
C SER A 264 -34.99 20.79 11.16
N MET A 265 -34.49 19.81 11.89
CA MET A 265 -35.01 19.43 13.21
C MET A 265 -34.42 20.35 14.28
N ILE A 266 -33.09 20.42 14.33
CA ILE A 266 -32.33 21.38 15.14
C ILE A 266 -31.25 21.97 14.25
N TYR A 267 -31.10 23.28 14.29
CA TYR A 267 -30.07 23.99 13.57
C TYR A 267 -29.50 25.08 14.46
N VAL A 268 -28.19 25.15 14.59
CA VAL A 268 -27.50 26.17 15.36
C VAL A 268 -26.55 26.89 14.43
N ASP A 269 -26.55 28.21 14.47
CA ASP A 269 -25.57 29.06 13.78
C ASP A 269 -25.16 30.26 14.65
N SER A 270 -24.58 31.28 14.02
CA SER A 270 -24.16 32.53 14.66
C SER A 270 -25.30 33.33 15.29
N VAL A 271 -26.53 33.18 14.78
CA VAL A 271 -27.70 33.95 15.21
C VAL A 271 -28.34 33.27 16.41
N GLY A 272 -28.48 31.94 16.38
CA GLY A 272 -29.08 31.21 17.50
C GLY A 272 -29.39 29.75 17.21
N VAL A 273 -30.33 29.23 18.00
CA VAL A 273 -30.85 27.85 17.93
C VAL A 273 -32.23 27.87 17.25
N GLY A 274 -32.33 27.25 16.09
CA GLY A 274 -33.56 26.93 15.40
C GLY A 274 -34.02 25.50 15.71
N ILE A 275 -35.29 25.32 16.04
CA ILE A 275 -35.98 24.03 16.07
C ILE A 275 -37.05 24.07 14.99
N GLY A 276 -37.01 23.16 14.02
CA GLY A 276 -37.93 23.19 12.86
C GLY A 276 -37.55 24.19 11.76
N ILE A 277 -36.47 24.96 11.93
CA ILE A 277 -36.08 26.06 11.02
C ILE A 277 -34.57 26.03 10.70
N ALA A 278 -34.21 26.30 9.44
CA ALA A 278 -32.82 26.26 8.95
C ALA A 278 -32.06 27.59 9.10
N SER A 279 -32.76 28.68 9.38
CA SER A 279 -32.21 30.03 9.51
C SER A 279 -32.93 30.73 10.66
N PRO A 280 -32.50 30.51 11.93
CA PRO A 280 -33.09 31.21 13.06
C PRO A 280 -32.87 32.71 12.91
N ASN A 281 -33.92 33.50 13.12
CA ASN A 281 -33.89 34.96 13.10
C ASN A 281 -33.82 35.57 14.52
N GLY A 282 -33.43 34.74 15.50
CA GLY A 282 -33.29 35.12 16.91
C GLY A 282 -32.52 34.04 17.67
N ARG A 283 -32.25 34.28 18.96
CA ARG A 283 -31.39 33.38 19.76
C ARG A 283 -32.00 31.97 19.96
N LEU A 284 -33.32 31.87 20.04
CA LEU A 284 -34.07 30.62 20.05
C LEU A 284 -35.34 30.82 19.23
N VAL A 285 -35.51 30.02 18.18
CA VAL A 285 -36.67 30.07 17.29
C VAL A 285 -37.22 28.67 17.15
N VAL A 286 -38.49 28.49 17.49
CA VAL A 286 -39.20 27.22 17.30
C VAL A 286 -40.27 27.45 16.23
N LYS A 287 -40.21 26.69 15.14
CA LYS A 287 -41.13 26.82 14.01
C LYS A 287 -41.84 25.50 13.74
N GLY A 288 -43.17 25.56 13.73
CA GLY A 288 -44.04 24.45 13.39
C GLY A 288 -44.05 24.16 11.90
N SER A 289 -44.42 22.92 11.55
CA SER A 289 -44.40 22.45 10.15
C SER A 289 -45.77 22.52 9.44
N GLY A 290 -46.83 23.02 10.10
CA GLY A 290 -48.19 22.97 9.56
C GLY A 290 -49.11 24.13 9.97
N THR A 291 -50.36 24.05 9.53
CA THR A 291 -51.45 25.02 9.74
C THR A 291 -52.51 24.52 10.75
N GLY A 292 -52.11 23.71 11.75
CA GLY A 292 -53.02 22.98 12.64
C GLY A 292 -52.65 23.03 14.13
N THR A 293 -53.29 22.19 14.94
CA THR A 293 -53.20 22.13 16.43
C THR A 293 -51.94 21.46 16.99
N THR A 294 -50.95 21.19 16.15
CA THR A 294 -49.63 20.73 16.62
C THR A 294 -49.00 21.78 17.53
N LYS A 295 -48.10 21.36 18.44
CA LYS A 295 -47.57 22.23 19.49
C LYS A 295 -46.10 22.51 19.25
N ASN A 296 -45.77 23.79 19.10
CA ASN A 296 -44.41 24.30 19.02
C ASN A 296 -43.69 24.20 20.38
N PHE A 297 -44.41 24.50 21.47
CA PHE A 297 -43.80 24.59 22.80
C PHE A 297 -44.79 24.11 23.87
N ILE A 298 -44.35 23.29 24.82
CA ILE A 298 -45.19 22.70 25.86
C ILE A 298 -44.43 22.65 27.19
N PHE A 299 -45.08 23.03 28.28
CA PHE A 299 -44.69 22.65 29.64
C PHE A 299 -45.69 21.63 30.19
N THR A 300 -45.20 20.48 30.64
CA THR A 300 -45.98 19.49 31.39
C THR A 300 -45.57 19.49 32.85
N ASN A 301 -46.46 19.03 33.73
CA ASN A 301 -46.06 18.68 35.10
C ASN A 301 -45.37 17.31 35.13
N SER A 302 -44.94 16.87 36.31
CA SER A 302 -44.30 15.56 36.52
C SER A 302 -45.20 14.35 36.25
N ALA A 303 -46.48 14.56 35.93
CA ALA A 303 -47.43 13.53 35.52
C ALA A 303 -47.75 13.63 34.01
N ASP A 304 -46.90 14.32 33.24
CA ASP A 304 -47.04 14.58 31.81
C ASP A 304 -48.33 15.34 31.41
N VAL A 305 -48.98 16.02 32.37
CA VAL A 305 -50.14 16.88 32.11
C VAL A 305 -49.67 18.26 31.69
N GLU A 306 -50.09 18.67 30.51
CA GLU A 306 -49.84 20.01 29.96
C GLU A 306 -50.38 21.13 30.86
N LYS A 307 -49.54 22.15 31.06
CA LYS A 307 -49.84 23.35 31.84
C LYS A 307 -49.78 24.61 31.02
N PHE A 308 -48.92 24.64 30.02
CA PHE A 308 -48.80 25.73 29.07
C PHE A 308 -48.41 25.16 27.72
N SER A 309 -49.00 25.68 26.65
CA SER A 309 -48.54 25.39 25.30
C SER A 309 -48.71 26.55 24.35
N ILE A 310 -47.91 26.51 23.29
CA ILE A 310 -48.04 27.33 22.10
C ILE A 310 -48.25 26.37 20.94
N GLN A 311 -49.39 26.49 20.28
CA GLN A 311 -49.71 25.74 19.07
C GLN A 311 -49.00 26.34 17.85
N ASP A 312 -48.93 25.56 16.78
CA ASP A 312 -48.28 25.93 15.52
C ASP A 312 -49.00 27.10 14.83
N ASP A 313 -50.30 27.23 15.05
CA ASP A 313 -51.14 28.35 14.62
C ASP A 313 -51.00 29.61 15.51
N GLY A 314 -50.18 29.54 16.56
CA GLY A 314 -49.94 30.64 17.51
C GLY A 314 -50.94 30.70 18.67
N ALA A 315 -51.92 29.80 18.75
CA ALA A 315 -52.83 29.75 19.89
C ALA A 315 -52.07 29.36 21.16
N VAL A 316 -52.25 30.14 22.22
CA VAL A 316 -51.63 29.91 23.52
C VAL A 316 -52.62 29.27 24.46
N GLY A 317 -52.30 28.08 24.98
CA GLY A 317 -53.08 27.37 25.97
C GLY A 317 -52.46 27.48 27.35
N VAL A 318 -53.26 27.78 28.37
CA VAL A 318 -52.86 27.70 29.79
C VAL A 318 -53.90 26.85 30.52
N ALA A 319 -53.46 25.74 31.14
CA ALA A 319 -54.38 24.87 31.86
C ALA A 319 -54.86 25.56 33.14
N SER A 320 -56.14 25.40 33.49
CA SER A 320 -56.67 25.92 34.75
C SER A 320 -55.96 25.22 35.91
N ILE A 321 -55.41 26.03 36.82
CA ILE A 321 -54.86 25.54 38.07
C ILE A 321 -55.96 25.78 39.11
N ASN A 322 -56.67 24.72 39.48
CA ASN A 322 -57.53 24.67 40.67
C ASN A 322 -58.41 25.93 40.92
N ASN A 323 -59.26 26.30 39.96
CA ASN A 323 -60.22 27.42 40.08
C ASN A 323 -59.65 28.84 40.21
N LEU A 324 -58.36 29.07 39.96
CA LEU A 324 -57.86 30.41 39.61
C LEU A 324 -57.93 30.53 38.09
N SER A 325 -58.83 31.39 37.60
CA SER A 325 -58.89 31.76 36.18
C SER A 325 -57.47 32.12 35.73
N ALA A 326 -56.89 31.32 34.84
CA ALA A 326 -55.59 31.62 34.27
C ALA A 326 -55.75 32.88 33.41
N SER A 327 -55.56 34.05 34.02
CA SER A 327 -55.67 35.34 33.35
C SER A 327 -54.40 35.58 32.55
N PHE A 328 -54.46 35.38 31.25
CA PHE A 328 -53.43 35.85 30.33
C PHE A 328 -53.59 37.36 30.15
N PHE A 329 -52.80 38.15 30.88
CA PHE A 329 -52.79 39.61 30.72
C PHE A 329 -51.94 39.98 29.51
N VAL A 330 -52.58 40.31 28.38
CA VAL A 330 -51.91 41.07 27.31
C VAL A 330 -51.98 42.54 27.70
N GLY A 331 -50.89 43.07 28.25
CA GLY A 331 -50.74 44.51 28.41
C GLY A 331 -50.65 45.16 27.04
N ASN A 332 -51.75 45.72 26.54
CA ASN A 332 -51.69 46.59 25.37
C ASN A 332 -51.06 47.91 25.82
N THR A 333 -49.76 48.10 25.61
CA THR A 333 -49.16 49.42 25.74
C THR A 333 -49.54 50.23 24.50
N GLY A 334 -50.72 50.85 24.55
CA GLY A 334 -51.06 51.88 23.59
C GLY A 334 -50.07 53.03 23.67
N ASN A 335 -49.36 53.25 22.57
CA ASN A 335 -49.05 54.56 21.98
C ASN A 335 -48.68 54.36 20.52
#